data_AF-A0A4P7LI48-F1
#
_entry.id   AF-A0A4P7LI48-F1
#
_cell.length_a   1.000
_cell.length_b   1.000
_cell.length_c   1.000
_cell.angle_alpha   90.00
_cell.angle_beta   90.00
_cell.angle_gamma   90.00
#
_symmetry.space_group_name_H-M   'P 1'
#
loop_
_entity.id
_entity.type
_entity.pdbx_description
1 polymer ?
#
loop_
_entity_poly.entity_id
_entity_poly.type
_entity_poly.pdbx_seq_one_letter_code
_entity_poly.pdbx_strand_id
1 'polypeptide(L)'
;MVRPDGASASSNAAVILSASKRDGFAAFEGEPSSRLLNPMGSVHGGWPLTLIDSATGCAANSLLPAGVGYTTVETKGSFSRPIKPDTGRVRAEGRVASQCRQIITAEARVLAMDGRVLSHGTSTLLVLSPVQAVVEACRLACFETHASTHRGCCPV
;
A
#
# COMPACT_ATOMS: atom_id res chain seq x y z
N MET A 1 4.17 23.12 -1.39
CA MET A 1 3.96 24.55 -1.70
C MET A 1 3.20 24.62 -3.01
N VAL A 2 1.91 24.96 -2.96
CA VAL A 2 0.97 24.98 -4.11
C VAL A 2 1.06 26.34 -4.81
N ARG A 3 1.08 26.39 -6.16
CA ARG A 3 1.10 27.65 -6.93
C ARG A 3 -0.31 28.30 -6.97
N PRO A 4 -0.41 29.62 -7.20
CA PRO A 4 -1.65 30.40 -7.00
C PRO A 4 -2.76 30.15 -8.06
N ASP A 5 -2.56 29.21 -8.98
CA ASP A 5 -3.39 29.06 -10.19
C ASP A 5 -4.33 27.83 -10.11
N GLY A 6 -4.46 27.21 -8.92
CA GLY A 6 -5.39 26.09 -8.67
C GLY A 6 -5.07 24.76 -9.37
N ALA A 7 -4.18 24.74 -10.35
CA ALA A 7 -3.72 23.53 -11.01
C ALA A 7 -2.43 23.01 -10.36
N SER A 8 -2.54 22.03 -9.47
CA SER A 8 -1.38 21.24 -9.07
C SER A 8 -0.96 20.34 -10.23
N ALA A 9 0.01 20.79 -11.02
CA ALA A 9 0.78 19.92 -11.89
C ALA A 9 1.58 18.92 -11.02
N SER A 10 0.98 17.78 -10.73
CA SER A 10 1.71 16.54 -10.48
C SER A 10 1.12 15.48 -11.41
N SER A 11 1.85 15.23 -12.49
CA SER A 11 1.66 14.14 -13.43
C SER A 11 1.79 12.79 -12.72
N ASN A 12 0.72 12.30 -12.09
CA ASN A 12 0.68 10.90 -11.63
C ASN A 12 -0.60 10.23 -12.13
N ALA A 13 -0.39 9.11 -12.80
CA ALA A 13 -1.38 8.20 -13.38
C ALA A 13 -2.51 7.78 -12.40
N ALA A 14 -2.29 7.87 -11.10
CA ALA A 14 -3.32 7.72 -10.08
C ALA A 14 -3.59 9.08 -9.45
N VAL A 15 -4.55 9.84 -9.98
CA VAL A 15 -5.06 11.00 -9.24
C VAL A 15 -5.85 10.44 -8.07
N ILE A 16 -5.19 10.19 -6.95
CA ILE A 16 -5.84 9.89 -5.68
C ILE A 16 -6.46 11.21 -5.22
N LEU A 17 -7.78 11.33 -5.35
CA LEU A 17 -8.53 12.55 -5.08
C LEU A 17 -8.79 12.73 -3.58
N SER A 18 -8.98 11.61 -2.88
CA SER A 18 -9.16 11.58 -1.44
C SER A 18 -8.72 10.23 -0.90
N ALA A 19 -8.24 10.23 0.34
CA ALA A 19 -7.95 9.03 1.10
C ALA A 19 -8.59 9.16 2.49
N SER A 20 -9.26 8.10 2.95
CA SER A 20 -9.75 8.00 4.34
C SER A 20 -9.24 6.71 4.94
N LYS A 21 -8.89 6.73 6.23
CA LYS A 21 -8.29 5.61 6.95
C LYS A 21 -8.94 5.49 8.32
N ARG A 22 -9.30 4.28 8.71
CA ARG A 22 -9.79 3.90 10.06
C ARG A 22 -9.38 2.45 10.33
N ASP A 23 -9.55 1.97 11.55
CA ASP A 23 -9.09 0.63 11.96
C ASP A 23 -9.47 -0.47 10.95
N GLY A 24 -8.44 -1.01 10.28
CA GLY A 24 -8.54 -2.08 9.29
C GLY A 24 -9.17 -1.68 7.97
N PHE A 25 -9.31 -0.38 7.66
CA PHE A 25 -9.98 0.10 6.45
C PHE A 25 -9.26 1.31 5.84
N ALA A 26 -9.20 1.34 4.51
CA ALA A 26 -8.86 2.55 3.78
C ALA A 26 -9.70 2.67 2.51
N ALA A 27 -9.99 3.89 2.09
CA ALA A 27 -10.63 4.15 0.81
C ALA A 27 -9.88 5.21 0.03
N PHE A 28 -9.81 5.02 -1.28
CA PHE A 28 -9.16 5.88 -2.25
C PHE A 28 -10.15 6.22 -3.35
N GLU A 29 -10.19 7.48 -3.77
CA GLU A 29 -10.91 7.86 -4.98
C GLU A 29 -9.94 8.21 -6.08
N GLY A 30 -10.26 7.84 -7.31
CA GLY A 30 -9.48 8.28 -8.46
C GLY A 30 -10.27 8.38 -9.74
N GLU A 31 -9.70 9.07 -10.71
CA GLU A 31 -10.30 9.25 -12.02
C GLU A 31 -9.36 8.70 -13.09
N PRO A 32 -9.86 7.85 -14.01
CA PRO A 32 -9.04 7.26 -15.05
C PRO A 32 -8.57 8.31 -16.06
N SER A 33 -7.28 8.25 -16.43
CA SER A 33 -6.72 9.11 -17.47
C SER A 33 -6.61 8.37 -18.81
N SER A 34 -6.83 9.09 -19.90
CA SER A 34 -6.55 8.61 -21.26
C SER A 34 -5.09 8.22 -21.52
N ARG A 35 -4.16 8.64 -20.64
CA ARG A 35 -2.74 8.25 -20.71
C ARG A 35 -2.47 6.79 -20.32
N LEU A 36 -3.47 6.10 -19.77
CA LEU A 36 -3.33 4.73 -19.24
C LEU A 36 -4.12 3.72 -20.05
N LEU A 37 -4.45 4.05 -21.28
CA LEU A 37 -5.20 3.17 -22.15
C LEU A 37 -4.35 1.97 -22.59
N ASN A 38 -5.02 0.83 -22.67
CA ASN A 38 -4.55 -0.32 -23.40
C ASN A 38 -4.85 -0.13 -24.91
N PRO A 39 -4.28 -0.98 -25.78
CA PRO A 39 -4.55 -0.91 -27.23
C PRO A 39 -6.03 -1.06 -27.62
N MET A 40 -6.87 -1.58 -26.73
CA MET A 40 -8.32 -1.75 -26.93
C MET A 40 -9.14 -0.54 -26.46
N GLY A 41 -8.50 0.57 -26.07
CA GLY A 41 -9.17 1.82 -25.68
C GLY A 41 -9.80 1.81 -24.29
N SER A 42 -9.54 0.78 -23.47
CA SER A 42 -9.90 0.76 -22.04
C SER A 42 -8.67 1.04 -21.19
N VAL A 43 -8.87 1.50 -19.95
CA VAL A 43 -7.77 1.69 -19.00
C VAL A 43 -7.10 0.35 -18.70
N HIS A 44 -5.76 0.36 -18.69
CA HIS A 44 -4.95 -0.82 -18.40
C HIS A 44 -5.25 -1.36 -17.01
N GLY A 45 -5.28 -2.68 -16.86
CA GLY A 45 -5.56 -3.35 -15.58
C GLY A 45 -4.56 -3.03 -14.45
N GLY A 46 -3.42 -2.40 -14.77
CA GLY A 46 -2.45 -1.95 -13.78
C GLY A 46 -3.01 -0.82 -12.92
N TRP A 47 -3.83 0.07 -13.50
CA TRP A 47 -4.41 1.19 -12.77
C TRP A 47 -5.39 0.77 -11.66
N PRO A 48 -6.43 -0.06 -11.92
CA PRO A 48 -7.26 -0.57 -10.84
C PRO A 48 -6.47 -1.46 -9.86
N LEU A 49 -5.40 -2.14 -10.30
CA LEU A 49 -4.54 -2.92 -9.42
C LEU A 49 -3.75 -2.04 -8.45
N THR A 50 -3.23 -0.89 -8.91
CA THR A 50 -2.59 0.12 -8.06
C THR A 50 -3.54 0.67 -7.00
N LEU A 51 -4.81 0.90 -7.36
CA LEU A 51 -5.83 1.33 -6.40
C LEU A 51 -6.11 0.26 -5.34
N ILE A 52 -6.22 -1.02 -5.76
CA ILE A 52 -6.38 -2.15 -4.86
C ILE A 52 -5.21 -2.21 -3.88
N ASP A 53 -3.97 -2.21 -4.39
CA ASP A 53 -2.75 -2.29 -3.58
C ASP A 53 -2.62 -1.12 -2.59
N SER A 54 -2.95 0.09 -3.02
CA SER A 54 -2.94 1.28 -2.15
C SER A 54 -3.99 1.17 -1.03
N ALA A 55 -5.21 0.73 -1.38
CA ALA A 55 -6.30 0.59 -0.42
C ALA A 55 -6.02 -0.51 0.61
N THR A 56 -5.56 -1.69 0.18
CA THR A 56 -5.21 -2.80 1.07
C THR A 56 -3.98 -2.47 1.91
N GLY A 57 -2.97 -1.83 1.32
CA GLY A 57 -1.77 -1.35 2.01
C GLY A 57 -2.09 -0.37 3.14
N CYS A 58 -2.86 0.69 2.85
CA CYS A 58 -3.21 1.65 3.88
C CYS A 58 -4.19 1.09 4.92
N ALA A 59 -5.04 0.14 4.55
CA ALA A 59 -5.87 -0.59 5.50
C ALA A 59 -4.99 -1.41 6.46
N ALA A 60 -4.00 -2.15 5.96
CA ALA A 60 -3.05 -2.89 6.80
C ALA A 60 -2.23 -1.94 7.70
N ASN A 61 -1.72 -0.85 7.13
CA ASN A 61 -0.98 0.19 7.86
C ASN A 61 -1.80 0.85 8.97
N SER A 62 -3.13 0.77 8.95
CA SER A 62 -3.96 1.32 10.03
C SER A 62 -3.90 0.51 11.32
N LEU A 63 -3.56 -0.77 11.22
CA LEU A 63 -3.49 -1.68 12.36
C LEU A 63 -2.07 -1.86 12.90
N LEU A 64 -1.09 -1.17 12.31
CA LEU A 64 0.31 -1.26 12.70
C LEU A 64 0.67 -0.14 13.69
N PRO A 65 1.46 -0.44 14.74
CA PRO A 65 2.05 0.59 15.59
C PRO A 65 2.90 1.58 14.79
N ALA A 66 3.06 2.80 15.32
CA ALA A 66 3.97 3.78 14.74
C ALA A 66 5.39 3.21 14.64
N GLY A 67 6.06 3.45 13.50
CA GLY A 67 7.41 2.95 13.23
C GLY A 67 7.50 1.52 12.71
N VAL A 68 6.37 0.78 12.65
CA VAL A 68 6.34 -0.55 12.01
C VAL A 68 6.00 -0.41 10.53
N GLY A 69 6.91 -0.89 9.68
CA GLY A 69 6.74 -0.91 8.23
C GLY A 69 6.02 -2.16 7.73
N TYR A 70 5.64 -2.14 6.47
CA TYR A 70 5.22 -3.33 5.74
C TYR A 70 5.65 -3.24 4.28
N THR A 71 5.64 -4.37 3.58
CA THR A 71 5.80 -4.42 2.13
C THR A 71 4.75 -5.35 1.52
N THR A 72 4.29 -5.05 0.32
CA THR A 72 3.39 -5.94 -0.43
C THR A 72 4.18 -7.17 -0.90
N VAL A 73 3.70 -8.37 -0.56
CA VAL A 73 4.25 -9.64 -1.07
C VAL A 73 3.55 -10.04 -2.36
N GLU A 74 2.23 -9.87 -2.41
CA GLU A 74 1.39 -10.26 -3.53
C GLU A 74 0.14 -9.39 -3.56
N THR A 75 -0.31 -9.04 -4.76
CA THR A 75 -1.61 -8.41 -4.99
C THR A 75 -2.25 -9.05 -6.23
N LYS A 76 -3.45 -9.60 -6.06
CA LYS A 76 -4.26 -10.20 -7.13
C LYS A 76 -5.49 -9.37 -7.39
N GLY A 77 -5.74 -9.06 -8.65
CA GLY A 77 -6.95 -8.38 -9.11
C GLY A 77 -7.79 -9.25 -10.05
N SER A 78 -9.10 -9.09 -9.98
CA SER A 78 -10.09 -9.59 -10.94
C SER A 78 -10.88 -8.41 -11.49
N PHE A 79 -10.93 -8.29 -12.82
CA PHE A 79 -11.52 -7.14 -13.52
C PHE A 79 -12.88 -7.53 -14.06
N SER A 80 -13.94 -7.15 -13.36
CA SER A 80 -15.32 -7.52 -13.69
C SER A 80 -15.90 -6.67 -14.81
N ARG A 81 -15.46 -5.41 -14.95
CA ARG A 81 -15.95 -4.47 -15.96
C ARG A 81 -14.80 -3.61 -16.51
N PRO A 82 -14.84 -3.23 -17.80
CA PRO A 82 -13.86 -2.32 -18.37
C PRO A 82 -14.00 -0.94 -17.73
N ILE A 83 -12.85 -0.35 -17.38
CA ILE A 83 -12.75 1.06 -16.99
C ILE A 83 -12.33 1.83 -18.23
N LYS A 84 -13.02 2.92 -18.53
CA LYS A 84 -12.77 3.80 -19.68
C LYS A 84 -12.45 5.21 -19.19
N PRO A 85 -11.85 6.10 -20.02
CA PRO A 85 -11.58 7.48 -19.63
C PRO A 85 -12.83 8.26 -19.22
N ASP A 86 -13.99 7.89 -19.74
CA ASP A 86 -15.30 8.49 -19.44
C ASP A 86 -16.06 7.77 -18.32
N THR A 87 -15.46 6.76 -17.66
CA THR A 87 -16.08 6.10 -16.49
C THR A 87 -16.29 7.07 -15.32
N GLY A 88 -15.59 8.20 -15.34
CA GLY A 88 -15.60 9.19 -14.28
C GLY A 88 -14.91 8.66 -13.03
N ARG A 89 -15.23 9.27 -11.88
CA ARG A 89 -14.62 8.91 -10.60
C ARG A 89 -14.94 7.46 -10.22
N VAL A 90 -13.95 6.79 -9.66
CA VAL A 90 -14.08 5.47 -9.03
C VAL A 90 -13.61 5.54 -7.59
N ARG A 91 -14.09 4.61 -6.76
CA ARG A 91 -13.73 4.48 -5.35
C ARG A 91 -13.22 3.08 -5.06
N ALA A 92 -11.99 2.97 -4.62
CA ALA A 92 -11.42 1.73 -4.11
C ALA A 92 -11.55 1.68 -2.58
N GLU A 93 -12.11 0.59 -2.06
CA GLU A 93 -12.27 0.37 -0.62
C GLU A 93 -11.54 -0.91 -0.23
N GLY A 94 -10.57 -0.78 0.67
CA GLY A 94 -9.76 -1.87 1.21
C GLY A 94 -10.11 -2.17 2.67
N ARG A 95 -10.13 -3.45 3.03
CA ARG A 95 -10.41 -3.97 4.37
C ARG A 95 -9.43 -5.08 4.73
N VAL A 96 -8.90 -5.04 5.95
CA VAL A 96 -8.11 -6.15 6.48
C VAL A 96 -9.02 -7.36 6.67
N ALA A 97 -8.65 -8.48 6.07
CA ALA A 97 -9.32 -9.76 6.20
C ALA A 97 -8.74 -10.60 7.34
N SER A 98 -7.41 -10.59 7.51
CA SER A 98 -6.74 -11.22 8.65
C SER A 98 -5.41 -10.54 8.99
N GLN A 99 -5.07 -10.49 10.27
CA GLN A 99 -3.81 -9.95 10.78
C GLN A 99 -3.12 -11.02 11.64
N CYS A 100 -1.97 -11.48 11.16
CA CYS A 100 -1.04 -12.33 11.89
C CYS A 100 0.20 -11.51 12.31
N ARG A 101 1.13 -12.14 13.03
CA ARG A 101 2.37 -11.48 13.49
C ARG A 101 3.21 -10.88 12.37
N GLN A 102 3.35 -11.61 11.25
CA GLN A 102 4.22 -11.22 10.13
C GLN A 102 3.45 -11.00 8.83
N ILE A 103 2.22 -11.49 8.71
CA ILE A 103 1.44 -11.39 7.47
C ILE A 103 0.10 -10.74 7.78
N ILE A 104 -0.28 -9.79 6.94
CA ILE A 104 -1.62 -9.21 6.90
C ILE A 104 -2.21 -9.55 5.54
N THR A 105 -3.44 -10.06 5.51
CA THR A 105 -4.20 -10.18 4.27
C THR A 105 -5.33 -9.16 4.28
N ALA A 106 -5.56 -8.53 3.14
CA ALA A 106 -6.60 -7.53 2.97
C ALA A 106 -7.28 -7.73 1.62
N GLU A 107 -8.56 -7.38 1.56
CA GLU A 107 -9.36 -7.40 0.34
C GLU A 107 -9.76 -5.99 -0.06
N ALA A 108 -9.96 -5.75 -1.36
CA ALA A 108 -10.48 -4.49 -1.83
C ALA A 108 -11.46 -4.64 -3.00
N ARG A 109 -12.33 -3.64 -3.14
CA ARG A 109 -13.25 -3.48 -4.27
C ARG A 109 -13.09 -2.09 -4.86
N VAL A 110 -13.05 -2.01 -6.19
CA VAL A 110 -13.11 -0.76 -6.96
C VAL A 110 -14.53 -0.60 -7.50
N LEU A 111 -15.17 0.50 -7.15
CA LEU A 111 -16.57 0.81 -7.40
C LEU A 111 -16.66 2.03 -8.31
N ALA A 112 -17.60 2.02 -9.25
CA ALA A 112 -18.10 3.25 -9.85
C ALA A 112 -18.93 4.04 -8.82
N MET A 113 -19.16 5.33 -9.06
CA MET A 113 -19.98 6.17 -8.16
C MET A 113 -21.44 5.69 -8.02
N ASP A 114 -21.93 4.90 -8.98
CA ASP A 114 -23.24 4.26 -8.91
C ASP A 114 -23.26 2.92 -8.15
N GLY A 115 -22.14 2.54 -7.53
CA GLY A 115 -22.00 1.32 -6.72
C GLY A 115 -21.67 0.05 -7.51
N ARG A 116 -21.57 0.10 -8.84
CA ARG A 116 -21.17 -1.07 -9.63
C ARG A 116 -19.71 -1.45 -9.37
N VAL A 117 -19.45 -2.74 -9.12
CA VAL A 117 -18.09 -3.27 -8.97
C VAL A 117 -17.39 -3.32 -10.33
N LEU A 118 -16.29 -2.58 -10.45
CA LEU A 118 -15.43 -2.55 -11.64
C LEU A 118 -14.34 -3.61 -11.55
N SER A 119 -13.71 -3.73 -10.38
CA SER A 119 -12.73 -4.76 -10.06
C SER A 119 -12.72 -5.07 -8.58
N HIS A 120 -12.14 -6.20 -8.21
CA HIS A 120 -11.91 -6.58 -6.82
C HIS A 120 -10.64 -7.39 -6.70
N GLY A 121 -10.08 -7.49 -5.51
CA GLY A 121 -8.81 -8.16 -5.33
C GLY A 121 -8.43 -8.36 -3.88
N THR A 122 -7.29 -8.99 -3.70
CA THR A 122 -6.67 -9.25 -2.40
C THR A 122 -5.20 -8.89 -2.45
N SER A 123 -4.66 -8.49 -1.30
CA SER A 123 -3.23 -8.28 -1.11
C SER A 123 -2.75 -9.02 0.13
N THR A 124 -1.55 -9.56 0.03
CA THR A 124 -0.78 -10.14 1.12
C THR A 124 0.38 -9.22 1.45
N LEU A 125 0.51 -8.80 2.70
CA LEU A 125 1.49 -7.83 3.16
C LEU A 125 2.37 -8.45 4.24
N LEU A 126 3.69 -8.29 4.11
CA LEU A 126 4.68 -8.69 5.10
C LEU A 126 4.94 -7.53 6.05
N VAL A 127 4.70 -7.73 7.34
CA VAL A 127 5.06 -6.78 8.39
C VAL A 127 6.57 -6.83 8.60
N LEU A 128 7.21 -5.68 8.43
CA LEU A 128 8.64 -5.51 8.64
C LEU A 128 8.85 -5.18 10.12
N SER A 129 9.56 -6.06 10.84
CA SER A 129 10.04 -5.74 12.17
C SER A 129 10.90 -4.47 12.12
N PRO A 130 10.83 -3.58 13.13
CA PRO A 130 11.70 -2.42 13.18
C PRO A 130 13.16 -2.86 13.02
N VAL A 131 13.89 -2.24 12.09
CA VAL A 131 15.33 -2.48 11.92
C VAL A 131 16.08 -2.26 13.25
N GLN A 132 15.56 -1.39 14.13
CA GLN A 132 16.06 -1.21 15.49
C GLN A 132 16.05 -2.48 16.33
N ALA A 133 15.01 -3.33 16.26
CA ALA A 133 14.96 -4.55 17.07
C ALA A 133 16.02 -5.57 16.64
N VAL A 134 16.32 -5.66 15.33
CA VAL A 134 17.37 -6.56 14.82
C VAL A 134 18.75 -6.00 15.08
N VAL A 135 18.97 -4.69 14.90
CA VAL A 135 20.26 -4.05 15.19
C VAL A 135 20.57 -4.08 16.69
N GLU A 136 19.59 -3.82 17.55
CA GLU A 136 19.74 -3.84 19.01
C GLU A 136 19.89 -5.27 19.55
N ALA A 137 19.16 -6.25 19.00
CA ALA A 137 19.39 -7.66 19.29
C ALA A 137 20.77 -8.15 18.82
N CYS A 138 21.23 -7.76 17.63
CA CYS A 138 22.61 -8.03 17.19
C CYS A 138 23.64 -7.33 18.09
N ARG A 139 23.35 -6.11 18.56
CA ARG A 139 24.25 -5.35 19.44
C ARG A 139 24.34 -5.99 20.83
N LEU A 140 23.22 -6.43 21.39
CA LEU A 140 23.17 -7.16 22.67
C LEU A 140 23.81 -8.55 22.56
N ALA A 141 23.54 -9.29 21.47
CA ALA A 141 24.17 -10.58 21.21
C ALA A 141 25.70 -10.46 21.01
N CYS A 142 26.18 -9.43 20.31
CA CYS A 142 27.62 -9.14 20.23
C CYS A 142 28.21 -8.77 21.59
N PHE A 143 27.49 -8.01 22.43
CA PHE A 143 27.98 -7.61 23.76
C PHE A 143 28.11 -8.80 24.72
N GLU A 144 27.15 -9.72 24.73
CA GLU A 144 27.23 -10.97 25.52
C GLU A 144 28.35 -11.89 25.02
N THR A 145 28.61 -11.92 23.71
CA THR A 145 29.67 -12.75 23.12
C THR A 145 31.07 -12.15 23.37
N HIS A 146 31.22 -10.82 23.43
CA HIS A 146 32.48 -10.14 23.74
C HIS A 146 32.77 -9.93 25.24
N ALA A 147 31.78 -10.10 26.13
CA ALA A 147 32.03 -10.05 27.57
C ALA A 147 32.78 -11.30 28.10
N SER A 148 32.77 -12.41 27.35
CA SER A 148 33.43 -13.66 27.74
C SER A 148 34.80 -13.91 27.09
N THR A 149 35.19 -13.12 26.09
CA THR A 149 36.50 -13.24 25.42
C THR A 149 37.22 -11.89 25.34
N HIS A 150 38.40 -11.86 25.99
CA HIS A 150 39.45 -10.84 25.99
C HIS A 150 39.41 -9.69 27.03
N ARG A 151 40.05 -9.98 28.18
CA ARG A 151 41.15 -9.13 28.66
C ARG A 151 42.19 -9.02 27.53
N GLY A 152 42.53 -7.80 27.13
CA GLY A 152 43.71 -7.50 26.34
C GLY A 152 43.59 -7.77 24.85
N CYS A 153 43.30 -6.72 24.08
CA CYS A 153 44.28 -6.07 23.20
C CYS A 153 43.62 -4.91 22.45
N CYS A 154 44.14 -3.71 22.74
CA CYS A 154 44.06 -2.43 22.03
C CYS A 154 44.13 -2.47 20.48
N PRO A 155 44.07 -1.32 19.77
CA PRO A 155 43.38 -0.05 20.03
C PRO A 155 42.71 0.58 18.76
N VAL A 156 42.06 1.74 18.95
CA VAL A 156 41.56 2.78 17.99
C VAL A 156 41.71 2.56 16.49
#